data_AF-A0AAD1SCF1-F1
#
_entry.id   AF-A0AAD1SCF1-F1
#
_cell.length_a   1.000
_cell.length_b   1.000
_cell.length_c   1.000
_cell.angle_alpha   90.00
_cell.angle_beta   90.00
_cell.angle_gamma   90.00
#
_symmetry.space_group_name_H-M   'P 1'
#
loop_
_entity.id
_entity.type
_entity.pdbx_description
1 polymer ?
#
loop_
_entity_poly.entity_id
_entity_poly.type
_entity_poly.pdbx_seq_one_letter_code
_entity_poly.pdbx_strand_id
1 'polypeptide(L)'
;MRMQTKTTIDQRQQDLMQIGIEHWKGVIRRVIAIICHLAERNQALRRTTSELYDPHNGNFLAQVELMAQFDSVMTEHIRRIQNQDTRVHYLSGTIQNEIIALIGNK
;
A
#
# COMPACT_ATOMS: atom_id res chain seq x y z
N MET A 1 -44.82 7.66 12.97
CA MET A 1 -43.70 6.77 12.60
C MET A 1 -42.75 7.53 11.67
N ARG A 2 -41.68 8.12 12.21
CA ARG A 2 -40.64 8.82 11.43
C ARG A 2 -39.44 7.88 11.28
N MET A 3 -38.97 7.79 10.06
CA MET A 3 -38.08 6.76 9.53
C MET A 3 -36.69 6.78 10.20
N GLN A 4 -36.33 5.70 10.89
CA GLN A 4 -34.97 5.43 11.40
C GLN A 4 -33.96 5.09 10.27
N THR A 5 -34.40 5.07 9.02
CA THR A 5 -33.62 4.59 7.87
C THR A 5 -32.46 5.51 7.47
N LYS A 6 -32.55 6.82 7.73
CA LYS A 6 -31.46 7.76 7.39
C LYS A 6 -30.22 7.57 8.27
N THR A 7 -30.39 7.31 9.57
CA THR A 7 -29.28 7.12 10.51
C THR A 7 -28.52 5.82 10.23
N THR A 8 -29.23 4.76 9.86
CA THR A 8 -28.62 3.45 9.54
C THR A 8 -27.82 3.48 8.22
N ILE A 9 -28.25 4.26 7.23
CA ILE A 9 -27.52 4.42 5.97
C ILE A 9 -26.25 5.26 6.20
N ASP A 10 -26.35 6.36 6.93
CA ASP A 10 -25.20 7.22 7.25
C ASP A 10 -24.13 6.45 8.03
N GLN A 11 -24.53 5.66 9.05
CA GLN A 11 -23.61 4.82 9.80
C GLN A 11 -22.88 3.81 8.91
N ARG A 12 -23.60 3.10 8.01
CA ARG A 12 -22.97 2.16 7.07
C ARG A 12 -21.97 2.85 6.15
N GLN A 13 -22.25 4.07 5.70
CA GLN A 13 -21.33 4.84 4.87
C GLN A 13 -20.06 5.23 5.64
N GLN A 14 -20.20 5.63 6.91
CA GLN A 14 -19.07 5.90 7.80
C GLN A 14 -18.23 4.65 8.06
N ASP A 15 -18.86 3.51 8.32
CA ASP A 15 -18.18 2.23 8.56
C ASP A 15 -17.37 1.80 7.33
N LEU A 16 -17.94 1.91 6.13
CA LEU A 16 -17.24 1.63 4.87
C LEU A 16 -16.04 2.56 4.65
N MET A 17 -16.19 3.84 4.98
CA MET A 17 -15.09 4.81 4.92
C MET A 17 -13.97 4.43 5.89
N GLN A 18 -14.32 4.04 7.12
CA GLN A 18 -13.35 3.64 8.13
C GLN A 18 -12.58 2.39 7.72
N ILE A 19 -13.25 1.39 7.14
CA ILE A 19 -12.61 0.20 6.58
C ILE A 19 -11.60 0.58 5.49
N GLY A 20 -11.96 1.52 4.60
CA GLY A 20 -11.05 2.04 3.58
C GLY A 20 -9.82 2.73 4.18
N ILE A 21 -10.02 3.56 5.21
CA ILE A 21 -8.94 4.25 5.93
C ILE A 21 -7.99 3.23 6.57
N GLU A 22 -8.51 2.23 7.27
CA GLU A 22 -7.68 1.22 7.93
C GLU A 22 -6.92 0.34 6.94
N HIS A 23 -7.52 0.02 5.78
CA HIS A 23 -6.80 -0.65 4.69
C HIS A 23 -5.59 0.18 4.22
N TRP A 24 -5.79 1.46 3.89
CA TRP A 24 -4.69 2.32 3.41
C TRP A 24 -3.61 2.58 4.46
N LYS A 25 -3.98 2.73 5.74
CA LYS A 25 -3.03 2.76 6.85
C LYS A 25 -2.25 1.44 6.97
N GLY A 26 -2.91 0.31 6.73
CA GLY A 26 -2.27 -1.00 6.69
C GLY A 26 -1.23 -1.10 5.58
N VAL A 27 -1.56 -0.61 4.38
CA VAL A 27 -0.65 -0.59 3.22
C VAL A 27 0.57 0.28 3.51
N ILE A 28 0.36 1.54 3.95
CA ILE A 28 1.48 2.48 4.11
C ILE A 28 2.48 2.04 5.19
N ARG A 29 1.99 1.44 6.29
CA ARG A 29 2.86 0.88 7.34
C ARG A 29 3.82 -0.18 6.80
N ARG A 30 3.32 -1.05 5.92
CA ARG A 30 4.11 -2.14 5.31
C ARG A 30 5.10 -1.60 4.28
N VAL A 31 4.68 -0.65 3.45
CA VAL A 31 5.56 0.05 2.50
C VAL A 31 6.73 0.71 3.22
N ILE A 32 6.46 1.45 4.31
CA ILE A 32 7.51 2.06 5.14
C ILE A 32 8.43 0.99 5.73
N ALA A 33 7.88 -0.09 6.27
CA ALA A 33 8.68 -1.18 6.86
C ALA A 33 9.64 -1.81 5.83
N ILE A 34 9.17 -2.09 4.61
CA ILE A 34 10.00 -2.61 3.51
C ILE A 34 11.11 -1.61 3.16
N ILE A 35 10.77 -0.33 2.99
CA ILE A 35 11.76 0.72 2.66
C ILE A 35 12.84 0.81 3.73
N CYS A 36 12.45 0.88 5.01
CA CYS A 36 13.40 0.91 6.13
C CYS A 36 14.29 -0.34 6.14
N HIS A 37 13.68 -1.53 6.01
CA HIS A 37 14.41 -2.80 6.00
C HIS A 37 15.49 -2.86 4.92
N LEU A 38 15.18 -2.38 3.71
CA LEU A 38 16.13 -2.33 2.60
C LEU A 38 17.20 -1.24 2.80
N ALA A 39 16.79 -0.07 3.27
CA ALA A 39 17.69 1.06 3.51
C ALA A 39 18.75 0.74 4.59
N GLU A 40 18.34 0.14 5.71
CA GLU A 40 19.24 -0.30 6.80
C GLU A 40 20.31 -1.29 6.32
N ARG A 41 20.06 -2.01 5.22
CA ARG A 41 20.95 -3.03 4.65
C ARG A 41 21.69 -2.54 3.41
N ASN A 42 21.59 -1.25 3.08
CA ASN A 42 22.14 -0.67 1.85
C ASN A 42 21.69 -1.42 0.57
N GLN A 43 20.48 -2.00 0.58
CA GLN A 43 19.93 -2.68 -0.57
C GLN A 43 19.21 -1.68 -1.47
N ALA A 44 19.50 -1.74 -2.78
CA ALA A 44 18.81 -0.91 -3.75
C ALA A 44 17.31 -1.25 -3.77
N LEU A 45 16.45 -0.23 -3.62
CA LEU A 45 15.00 -0.42 -3.68
C LEU A 45 14.53 -0.81 -5.08
N ARG A 46 15.09 -0.17 -6.10
CA ARG A 46 14.67 -0.25 -7.50
C ARG A 46 15.73 -0.92 -8.36
N ARG A 47 15.27 -1.48 -9.48
CA ARG A 47 16.11 -1.98 -10.58
C ARG A 47 15.54 -1.44 -11.90
N THR A 48 15.72 -2.18 -12.98
CA THR A 48 15.44 -1.77 -14.36
C THR A 48 13.95 -1.56 -14.63
N THR A 49 13.10 -2.34 -13.98
CA THR A 49 11.64 -2.31 -14.19
C THR A 49 10.92 -1.84 -12.93
N SER A 50 9.71 -1.30 -13.10
CA SER A 50 8.81 -0.91 -12.00
C SER A 50 7.50 -1.71 -12.06
N GLU A 51 7.51 -2.84 -12.77
CA GLU A 51 6.35 -3.68 -13.00
C GLU A 51 6.27 -4.79 -11.95
N LEU A 52 5.06 -5.08 -11.46
CA LEU A 52 4.85 -6.21 -10.56
C LEU A 52 5.09 -7.54 -11.29
N TYR A 53 5.70 -8.48 -10.60
CA TYR A 53 6.06 -9.83 -11.05
C TYR A 53 7.10 -9.90 -12.17
N ASP A 54 7.74 -8.78 -12.51
CA ASP A 54 8.91 -8.80 -13.39
C ASP A 54 10.17 -9.23 -12.60
N PRO A 55 10.96 -10.22 -13.06
CA PRO A 55 12.16 -10.70 -12.35
C PRO A 55 13.23 -9.63 -12.08
N HIS A 56 13.12 -8.46 -12.70
CA HIS A 56 14.04 -7.34 -12.58
C HIS A 56 13.41 -6.10 -11.91
N ASN A 57 12.30 -6.25 -11.18
CA ASN A 57 11.54 -5.16 -10.57
C ASN A 57 12.07 -4.58 -9.25
N GLY A 58 13.27 -5.03 -8.85
CA GLY A 58 14.00 -4.51 -7.70
C GLY A 58 13.56 -5.11 -6.38
N ASN A 59 14.36 -4.88 -5.34
CA ASN A 59 14.15 -5.54 -4.05
C ASN A 59 12.84 -5.09 -3.36
N PHE A 60 12.40 -3.86 -3.62
CA PHE A 60 11.16 -3.34 -3.03
C PHE A 60 9.93 -4.10 -3.54
N LEU A 61 9.76 -4.21 -4.86
CA LEU A 61 8.59 -4.90 -5.43
C LEU A 61 8.64 -6.40 -5.16
N ALA A 62 9.82 -7.02 -5.23
CA ALA A 62 10.01 -8.42 -4.82
C ALA A 62 9.59 -8.68 -3.36
N GLN A 63 9.91 -7.78 -2.41
CA GLN A 63 9.47 -7.91 -1.03
C GLN A 63 7.95 -7.68 -0.86
N VAL A 64 7.37 -6.74 -1.62
CA VAL A 64 5.91 -6.53 -1.65
C VAL A 64 5.19 -7.78 -2.12
N GLU A 65 5.69 -8.42 -3.19
CA GLU A 65 5.14 -9.67 -3.72
C GLU A 65 5.27 -10.82 -2.73
N LEU A 66 6.41 -10.95 -2.06
CA LEU A 66 6.59 -11.94 -1.00
C LEU A 66 5.60 -11.73 0.15
N MET A 67 5.45 -10.48 0.61
CA MET A 67 4.48 -10.17 1.67
C MET A 67 3.06 -10.49 1.24
N ALA A 68 2.68 -10.21 0.00
CA ALA A 68 1.35 -10.50 -0.54
C ALA A 68 0.98 -11.98 -0.58
N GLN A 69 1.93 -12.90 -0.40
CA GLN A 69 1.64 -14.34 -0.25
C GLN A 69 1.05 -14.67 1.13
N PHE A 70 1.33 -13.85 2.15
CA PHE A 70 0.97 -14.14 3.55
C PHE A 70 0.13 -13.04 4.20
N ASP A 71 0.14 -11.83 3.63
CA ASP A 71 -0.49 -10.65 4.20
C ASP A 71 -1.67 -10.20 3.34
N SER A 72 -2.88 -10.36 3.88
CA SER A 72 -4.13 -10.05 3.17
C SER A 72 -4.28 -8.59 2.76
N VAL A 73 -3.65 -7.66 3.48
CA VAL A 73 -3.66 -6.23 3.12
C VAL A 73 -2.83 -6.01 1.86
N MET A 74 -1.66 -6.64 1.78
CA MET A 74 -0.80 -6.56 0.59
C MET A 74 -1.39 -7.34 -0.60
N THR A 75 -2.00 -8.50 -0.35
CA THR A 75 -2.73 -9.26 -1.39
C THR A 75 -3.82 -8.39 -2.03
N GLU A 76 -4.68 -7.77 -1.20
CA GLU A 76 -5.75 -6.90 -1.70
C GLU A 76 -5.20 -5.65 -2.39
N HIS A 77 -4.09 -5.10 -1.90
CA HIS A 77 -3.46 -3.94 -2.55
C HIS A 77 -2.97 -4.28 -3.97
N ILE A 78 -2.27 -5.41 -4.15
CA ILE A 78 -1.84 -5.86 -5.47
C ILE A 78 -3.04 -6.13 -6.39
N ARG A 79 -4.08 -6.81 -5.88
CA ARG A 79 -5.31 -7.06 -6.65
C ARG A 79 -5.93 -5.75 -7.18
N ARG A 80 -6.02 -4.73 -6.32
CA ARG A 80 -6.55 -3.41 -6.71
C ARG A 80 -5.69 -2.72 -7.78
N ILE A 81 -4.37 -2.89 -7.74
CA ILE A 81 -3.47 -2.35 -8.76
C ILE A 81 -3.70 -3.06 -10.10
N GLN A 82 -3.72 -4.40 -10.09
CA GLN A 82 -3.89 -5.20 -11.31
C GLN A 82 -5.25 -4.94 -11.99
N ASN A 83 -6.30 -4.76 -11.19
CA ASN A 83 -7.63 -4.46 -11.70
C ASN A 83 -7.85 -2.99 -12.06
N GLN A 84 -6.84 -2.12 -11.86
CA GLN A 84 -6.97 -0.67 -12.01
C GLN A 84 -8.05 -0.04 -11.09
N ASP A 85 -8.41 -0.74 -10.01
CA ASP A 85 -9.37 -0.28 -8.99
C ASP A 85 -8.80 0.86 -8.13
N THR A 86 -7.48 1.06 -8.14
CA THR A 86 -6.81 2.19 -7.48
C THR A 86 -5.89 2.93 -8.44
N ARG A 87 -5.99 4.27 -8.41
CA ARG A 87 -5.06 5.18 -9.11
C ARG A 87 -3.82 5.51 -8.26
N VAL A 88 -3.89 5.24 -6.95
CA VAL A 88 -2.79 5.50 -6.02
C VAL A 88 -1.99 4.21 -5.86
N HIS A 89 -0.82 4.20 -6.50
CA HIS A 89 0.16 3.14 -6.38
C HIS A 89 1.17 3.53 -5.31
N TYR A 90 0.91 3.14 -4.05
CA TYR A 90 1.88 3.26 -2.94
C TYR A 90 3.20 2.52 -3.20
N LEU A 91 3.24 1.75 -4.29
CA LEU A 91 4.42 1.05 -4.78
C LEU A 91 5.27 1.91 -5.75
N SER A 92 4.80 3.08 -6.17
CA SER A 92 5.49 3.93 -7.14
C SER A 92 6.82 4.48 -6.60
N GLY A 93 7.76 4.73 -7.51
CA GLY A 93 9.03 5.36 -7.18
C GLY A 93 8.86 6.75 -6.53
N THR A 94 7.82 7.50 -6.90
CA THR A 94 7.52 8.80 -6.31
C THR A 94 7.22 8.69 -4.81
N ILE A 95 6.31 7.79 -4.42
CA ILE A 95 5.96 7.59 -3.00
C ILE A 95 7.14 7.07 -2.21
N GLN A 96 7.93 6.16 -2.77
CA GLN A 96 9.17 5.71 -2.15
C GLN A 96 10.14 6.89 -1.91
N ASN A 97 10.31 7.79 -2.88
CA ASN A 97 11.18 8.97 -2.72
C ASN A 97 10.67 9.91 -1.61
N GLU A 98 9.36 10.15 -1.55
CA GLU A 98 8.76 10.97 -0.50
C GLU A 98 8.99 10.35 0.89
N ILE A 99 8.78 9.04 1.04
CA ILE A 99 9.03 8.32 2.29
C ILE A 99 10.51 8.43 2.69
N ILE A 100 11.43 8.23 1.74
CA ILE A 100 12.87 8.37 2.02
C ILE A 100 13.21 9.79 2.45
N ALA A 101 12.68 10.82 1.77
CA ALA A 101 12.91 12.21 2.14
C ALA A 101 12.37 12.52 3.55
N LEU A 102 11.19 12.01 3.90
CA LEU A 102 10.60 12.18 5.22
C LEU A 102 11.39 11.48 6.33
N ILE A 103 11.96 10.31 6.05
CA ILE A 103 12.78 9.55 7.02
C ILE A 103 14.19 10.15 7.14
N GLY A 104 14.77 10.61 6.03
CA GLY A 104 16.12 11.18 5.97
C GLY A 104 16.24 12.60 6.49
N ASN A 105 15.14 13.37 6.56
CA ASN A 105 15.10 14.71 7.18
C ASN A 105 14.99 14.67 8.72
N LYS A 106 15.56 13.64 9.35
CA LYS A 106 15.70 13.52 10.80
C LYS A 106 17.11 13.84 11.26
#